data_AF-A0A382NGT4-F1
#
_entry.id   AF-A0A382NGT4-F1
#
_cell.length_a   1.000
_cell.length_b   1.000
_cell.length_c   1.000
_cell.angle_alpha   90.00
_cell.angle_beta   90.00
_cell.angle_gamma   90.00
#
_symmetry.space_group_name_H-M   'P 1'
#
loop_
_entity.id
_entity.type
_entity.pdbx_description
1 polymer ?
#
loop_
_entity_poly.entity_id
_entity_poly.type
_entity_poly.pdbx_seq_one_letter_code
_entity_poly.pdbx_strand_id
1 'polypeptide(L)' 'MSLVVNTNVASMNAQRALMHSSRELHTAMERLSTGKKINSAADDAAGFAIAESMTAQIRGLSMAAKNANDGLSL' A
#
# COMPACT_ATOMS: atom_id res chain seq x y z
N MET A 1 38.64 13.95 -19.35
CA MET A 1 37.63 12.90 -19.16
C MET A 1 38.35 11.63 -18.75
N SER A 2 38.16 11.16 -17.51
CA SER A 2 38.81 9.95 -17.03
C SER A 2 38.09 8.74 -17.60
N LEU A 3 38.76 7.99 -18.47
CA LEU A 3 38.25 6.73 -19.02
C LEU A 3 38.45 5.64 -17.95
N VAL A 4 37.43 5.43 -17.13
CA VAL A 4 37.45 4.39 -16.09
C VAL A 4 37.11 3.05 -16.75
N VAL A 5 38.13 2.28 -17.13
CA VAL A 5 38.00 1.01 -17.87
C VAL A 5 37.32 -0.09 -17.04
N ASN A 6 37.49 -0.08 -15.71
CA ASN A 6 36.98 -1.14 -14.82
C ASN A 6 35.61 -0.83 -14.18
N THR A 7 35.13 0.41 -14.19
CA THR A 7 33.89 0.77 -13.48
C THR A 7 33.15 1.86 -14.26
N ASN A 8 32.10 1.46 -14.95
CA ASN A 8 31.27 2.37 -15.74
C ASN A 8 30.23 3.05 -14.84
N VAL A 9 30.58 4.25 -14.34
CA VAL A 9 29.71 5.05 -13.47
C VAL A 9 28.39 5.42 -14.16
N ALA A 10 28.39 5.67 -15.48
CA ALA A 10 27.18 5.97 -16.24
C ALA A 10 26.23 4.75 -16.29
N SER A 11 26.77 3.56 -16.51
CA SER A 11 26.01 2.31 -16.47
C SER A 11 25.46 2.02 -15.07
N MET A 12 26.24 2.21 -14.00
CA MET A 12 25.74 2.09 -12.63
C MET A 12 24.63 3.09 -12.32
N ASN A 13 24.75 4.34 -12.78
CA ASN A 13 23.71 5.35 -12.60
C ASN A 13 22.42 4.95 -13.34
N ALA A 14 22.53 4.46 -14.58
CA ALA A 14 21.40 3.95 -15.35
C ALA A 14 20.74 2.74 -14.67
N GLN A 15 21.53 1.80 -14.14
CA GLN A 15 21.03 0.66 -13.38
C GLN A 15 20.32 1.11 -12.09
N ARG A 16 20.86 2.09 -11.35
CA ARG A 16 20.21 2.64 -10.16
C ARG A 16 18.87 3.33 -10.50
N ALA A 17 18.82 4.10 -11.59
CA ALA A 17 17.59 4.72 -12.07
C ALA A 17 16.56 3.66 -12.49
N LEU A 18 16.99 2.59 -13.19
CA LEU A 18 16.13 1.48 -13.58
C LEU A 18 15.58 0.72 -12.36
N MET A 19 16.41 0.47 -11.35
CA MET A 19 15.96 -0.13 -10.09
C MET A 19 14.98 0.75 -9.31
N HIS A 20 15.09 2.09 -9.42
CA HIS A 20 14.11 3.00 -8.84
C HIS A 20 12.77 2.92 -9.58
N SER A 21 12.80 3.06 -10.91
CA SER A 21 11.60 3.00 -11.75
C SER A 21 10.89 1.65 -11.63
N SER A 22 11.62 0.55 -11.53
CA SER A 22 11.05 -0.79 -11.32
C SER A 22 10.32 -0.91 -9.97
N ARG A 23 10.85 -0.30 -8.89
CA ARG A 23 10.19 -0.26 -7.58
C ARG A 23 8.92 0.59 -7.59
N GLU A 24 8.96 1.74 -8.24
CA GLU A 24 7.79 2.60 -8.41
C GLU A 24 6.69 1.88 -9.23
N LEU A 25 7.08 1.21 -10.31
CA LEU A 25 6.16 0.40 -11.11
C LEU A 25 5.51 -0.70 -10.27
N HIS A 26 6.29 -1.40 -9.44
CA HIS A 26 5.76 -2.46 -8.57
C HIS A 26 4.72 -1.91 -7.59
N THR A 27 5.01 -0.76 -6.97
CA THR A 27 4.09 -0.07 -6.06
C THR A 27 2.82 0.39 -6.78
N ALA A 28 2.96 0.92 -8.00
CA ALA A 28 1.82 1.33 -8.81
C ALA A 28 0.93 0.13 -9.20
N MET A 29 1.54 -1.00 -9.57
CA MET A 29 0.83 -2.25 -9.86
C MET A 29 0.11 -2.79 -8.63
N GLU A 30 0.73 -2.73 -7.45
CA GLU A 30 0.12 -3.15 -6.19
C GLU A 30 -1.12 -2.30 -5.85
N ARG A 31 -1.01 -0.97 -5.97
CA ARG A 31 -2.14 -0.04 -5.80
C ARG A 31 -3.24 -0.26 -6.84
N LEU A 32 -2.88 -0.55 -8.08
CA LEU A 32 -3.85 -0.85 -9.14
C LEU A 32 -4.59 -2.17 -8.85
N SER A 33 -3.88 -3.20 -8.43
CA SER A 33 -4.44 -4.53 -8.16
C SER A 33 -5.34 -4.56 -6.92
N THR A 34 -5.01 -3.78 -5.90
CA THR A 34 -5.77 -3.70 -4.63
C THR A 34 -6.88 -2.65 -4.68
N GLY A 35 -6.78 -1.68 -5.58
CA GLY A 35 -7.64 -0.50 -5.63
C GLY A 35 -7.48 0.43 -4.41
N LYS A 36 -6.51 0.16 -3.52
CA LYS A 36 -6.27 0.93 -2.30
C LYS A 36 -5.02 1.78 -2.45
N LYS A 37 -5.11 3.03 -1.98
CA LYS A 37 -3.97 3.95 -1.95
C LYS A 37 -2.91 3.53 -0.92
N ILE A 38 -3.36 2.98 0.20
CA ILE A 38 -2.53 2.50 1.32
C ILE A 38 -2.74 1.00 1.41
N ASN A 39 -1.71 0.22 1.07
CA ASN A 39 -1.77 -1.25 1.08
C ASN A 39 -1.12 -1.85 2.32
N SER A 40 -0.08 -1.19 2.84
CA SER A 40 0.65 -1.62 4.01
C SER A 40 0.78 -0.51 5.05
N ALA A 41 1.01 -0.91 6.31
CA ALA A 41 1.41 0.02 7.37
C ALA A 41 2.76 0.70 7.10
N ALA A 42 3.56 0.17 6.16
CA ALA A 42 4.80 0.80 5.72
C ALA A 42 4.56 1.98 4.77
N ASP A 43 3.44 2.02 4.04
CA ASP A 43 3.08 3.12 3.14
C ASP A 43 2.60 4.35 3.93
N ASP A 44 1.77 4.14 4.94
CA ASP A 44 1.26 5.16 5.86
C ASP A 44 0.72 4.49 7.13
N ALA A 45 1.54 4.42 8.18
CA ALA A 45 1.16 3.76 9.43
C ALA A 45 -0.06 4.42 10.11
N ALA A 46 -0.17 5.75 10.05
CA ALA A 46 -1.27 6.48 10.67
C ALA A 46 -2.57 6.33 9.87
N GLY A 47 -2.50 6.49 8.55
CA GLY A 47 -3.64 6.28 7.65
C GLY A 47 -4.15 4.84 7.68
N PHE A 48 -3.25 3.87 7.74
CA PHE A 48 -3.61 2.46 7.89
C PHE A 48 -4.30 2.17 9.24
N ALA A 49 -3.77 2.70 10.35
CA ALA A 49 -4.38 2.50 11.67
C ALA A 49 -5.79 3.11 11.78
N ILE A 50 -6.01 4.29 11.19
CA ILE A 50 -7.34 4.92 11.13
C ILE A 50 -8.29 4.08 10.29
N ALA A 51 -7.84 3.60 9.12
CA ALA A 51 -8.66 2.76 8.25
C ALA A 51 -9.08 1.45 8.92
N GLU A 52 -8.18 0.82 9.69
CA GLU A 52 -8.49 -0.40 10.44
C GLU A 52 -9.46 -0.12 11.59
N SER A 53 -9.26 0.98 12.34
CA SER A 53 -10.20 1.43 13.38
C SER A 53 -11.60 1.68 12.81
N MET A 54 -11.70 2.36 11.67
CA MET A 54 -12.99 2.57 10.99
C MET A 54 -13.61 1.25 10.53
N THR A 55 -12.81 0.34 9.99
CA THR A 55 -13.27 -1.00 9.58
C THR A 55 -13.81 -1.80 10.77
N ALA A 56 -13.15 -1.74 11.92
CA ALA A 56 -13.62 -2.36 13.15
C ALA A 56 -14.97 -1.77 13.63
N GLN A 57 -15.12 -0.44 13.58
CA GLN A 57 -16.39 0.22 13.90
C GLN A 57 -17.51 -0.19 12.95
N ILE A 58 -17.26 -0.23 11.64
CA ILE A 58 -18.25 -0.66 10.63
C ILE A 58 -18.71 -2.10 10.90
N ARG A 59 -17.77 -3.02 11.18
CA ARG A 59 -18.10 -4.41 11.54
C ARG A 59 -18.93 -4.48 12.82
N GLY A 60 -18.57 -3.70 13.84
CA GLY A 60 -19.32 -3.60 15.09
C GLY A 60 -20.75 -3.10 14.88
N LEU A 61 -20.92 -2.03 14.10
CA LEU A 61 -22.24 -1.48 13.74
C LEU A 61 -23.07 -2.46 12.92
N SER A 62 -22.45 -3.19 11.98
CA SER A 62 -23.14 -4.22 11.19
C SER A 62 -23.70 -5.33 12.07
N MET A 63 -22.92 -5.79 13.06
CA MET A 63 -23.40 -6.78 14.03
C MET A 63 -24.47 -6.21 14.96
N ALA A 64 -24.33 -4.95 15.39
CA ALA A 64 -25.36 -4.29 16.21
C ALA A 64 -26.69 -4.16 15.45
N ALA A 65 -26.64 -3.80 14.16
CA ALA A 65 -27.82 -3.73 13.30
C ALA A 65 -28.45 -5.11 13.09
N LYS A 66 -27.63 -6.14 12.88
CA LYS A 66 -28.11 -7.53 12.80
C LYS A 66 -28.81 -7.96 14.10
N ASN A 67 -28.17 -7.74 15.24
CA ASN A 67 -28.74 -8.07 16.55
C ASN A 67 -30.05 -7.31 16.83
N ALA A 68 -30.16 -6.05 16.39
CA ALA A 68 -31.39 -5.28 16.51
C ALA A 68 -32.53 -5.84 15.64
N ASN A 69 -32.23 -6.28 14.42
CA ASN A 69 -33.21 -6.94 13.55
C ASN A 69 -33.65 -8.31 14.08
N ASP A 70 -32.70 -9.09 14.61
CA ASP A 70 -32.98 -10.38 15.24
C ASP A 70 -33.85 -10.19 16.50
N GLY A 71 -33.58 -9.14 17.29
CA GLY A 71 -34.39 -8.77 18.46
C GLY A 71 -35.77 -8.20 18.13
N LEU A 72 -35.97 -7.60 16.95
CA LEU A 72 -37.28 -7.16 16.46
C LEU A 72 -38.14 -8.34 15.96
N SER A 73 -37.50 -9.41 15.52
CA SER A 73 -38.17 -10.60 14.96
C SER A 73 -38.56 -11.64 16.02
N LEU A 74 -38.28 -11.37 17.30
CA LEU A 74 -38.68 -12.16 18.48
C LEU A 74 -39.93 -11.56 19.13
#